data_AF-A0A947W3H0-F1
#
_entry.id   AF-A0A947W3H0-F1
#
_cell.length_a   1.000
_cell.length_b   1.000
_cell.length_c   1.000
_cell.angle_alpha   90.00
_cell.angle_beta   90.00
_cell.angle_gamma   90.00
#
_symmetry.space_group_name_H-M   'P 1'
#
loop_
_entity.id
_entity.type
_entity.pdbx_description
1 polymer ?
#
loop_
_entity_poly.entity_id
_entity_poly.type
_entity_poly.pdbx_seq_one_letter_code
_entity_poly.pdbx_strand_id
1 'polypeptide(L)'
;MIKTPDRLPVGRVYVGASLVDDACTKTTSMAYSFYLGVYPRLYPWVIDDGVYSTDNTSIFADWGVTEPESGVSHYTYCIGTEPGLYNIAAWVDTVVPGPRDIPVNLPYGYTYYVSVTATNPGGLVSDPVSTDGLTVLDPYGDPDADTFITMDELGAGSDPLNTRSIPGESVLNLRKGFNLVSFPAETYIYQYLSNLLEDIGGNAVISKVLVFDPAAQRYDVSGYNASGEFFGDDLPLPLGEGLDGMIIYAKTDHTKTFSSQYCRFFEVNQGVNLTGSGCVENGMTAFGLLQNMEHDSGPLSIQRYSTDTGKFKTGTIAIDGETTGVDFPITPGEGYFIFKKEMESEE
;
A
#
# COMPACT_ATOMS: atom_id res chain seq x y z
N MET A 1 36.18 -13.16 -49.13
CA MET A 1 34.90 -12.48 -49.44
C MET A 1 34.06 -12.45 -48.18
N ILE A 2 33.80 -11.27 -47.63
CA ILE A 2 32.88 -11.10 -46.51
C ILE A 2 31.47 -11.25 -47.10
N LYS A 3 30.73 -12.31 -46.73
CA LYS A 3 29.29 -12.37 -46.99
C LYS A 3 28.61 -11.39 -46.02
N THR A 4 28.53 -10.12 -46.40
CA THR A 4 27.63 -9.19 -45.73
C THR A 4 26.20 -9.48 -46.20
N PRO A 5 25.22 -9.63 -45.29
CA PRO A 5 23.82 -9.65 -45.69
C PRO A 5 23.43 -8.29 -46.30
N ASP A 6 22.55 -8.29 -47.30
CA ASP A 6 22.09 -7.07 -48.00
C ASP A 6 21.34 -6.09 -47.06
N ARG A 7 20.87 -6.59 -45.91
CA ARG A 7 20.29 -5.83 -44.81
C ARG A 7 20.64 -6.47 -43.48
N LEU A 8 21.01 -5.66 -42.48
CA LEU A 8 21.19 -6.10 -41.11
C LEU A 8 19.82 -6.20 -40.41
N PRO A 9 19.63 -7.17 -39.48
CA PRO A 9 18.39 -7.31 -38.73
C PRO A 9 18.16 -6.14 -37.77
N VAL A 10 16.89 -5.85 -37.48
CA VAL A 10 16.50 -4.97 -36.36
C VAL A 10 16.85 -5.68 -35.04
N GLY A 11 17.38 -4.94 -34.08
CA GLY A 11 17.82 -5.45 -32.78
C GLY A 11 19.32 -5.24 -32.52
N ARG A 12 19.84 -5.92 -31.49
CA ARG A 12 21.25 -5.85 -31.09
C ARG A 12 22.12 -6.68 -32.05
N VAL A 13 23.00 -6.01 -32.78
CA VAL A 13 23.95 -6.61 -33.71
C VAL A 13 25.33 -6.71 -33.06
N TYR A 14 25.93 -7.90 -33.10
CA TYR A 14 27.29 -8.15 -32.65
C TYR A 14 28.21 -8.29 -33.86
N VAL A 15 29.30 -7.53 -33.89
CA VAL A 15 30.34 -7.64 -34.92
C VAL A 15 31.59 -8.21 -34.29
N GLY A 16 31.97 -9.40 -34.75
CA GLY A 16 33.25 -10.02 -34.43
C GLY A 16 34.17 -10.01 -35.65
N ALA A 17 35.42 -9.62 -35.45
CA ALA A 17 36.47 -9.80 -36.43
C ALA A 17 37.41 -10.94 -36.00
N SER A 18 37.73 -11.83 -36.94
CA SER A 18 38.75 -12.86 -36.72
C SER A 18 39.82 -12.73 -37.78
N LEU A 19 41.08 -12.75 -37.35
CA LEU A 19 42.23 -12.89 -38.24
C LEU A 19 42.55 -14.38 -38.37
N VAL A 20 42.82 -14.82 -39.58
CA VAL A 20 43.26 -16.19 -39.89
C VAL A 20 44.58 -16.08 -40.62
N ASP A 21 45.62 -16.72 -40.08
CA ASP A 21 46.92 -16.80 -40.73
C ASP A 21 46.99 -17.95 -41.77
N ASP A 22 48.09 -18.02 -42.53
CA ASP A 22 48.33 -19.04 -43.55
C ASP A 22 48.38 -20.48 -42.99
N ALA A 23 48.44 -20.63 -41.66
CA ALA A 23 48.39 -21.90 -40.95
C ALA A 23 46.97 -22.25 -40.45
N CYS A 24 45.94 -21.49 -40.85
CA CYS A 24 44.55 -21.62 -40.40
C CYS A 24 44.34 -21.39 -38.89
N THR A 25 45.26 -20.71 -38.21
CA THR A 25 45.09 -20.35 -36.80
C THR A 25 44.16 -19.15 -36.70
N LYS A 26 43.02 -19.29 -36.00
CA LYS A 26 42.00 -18.25 -35.90
C LYS A 26 42.07 -17.53 -34.55
N THR A 27 42.37 -16.24 -34.57
CA THR A 27 42.30 -15.38 -33.38
C THR A 27 41.14 -14.42 -33.55
N THR A 28 40.12 -14.52 -32.69
CA THR A 28 38.99 -13.59 -32.66
C THR A 28 39.31 -12.45 -31.70
N SER A 29 39.36 -11.21 -32.19
CA SER A 29 39.60 -10.04 -31.36
C SER A 29 38.38 -9.12 -31.39
N MET A 30 37.81 -8.96 -30.20
CA MET A 30 36.79 -7.98 -29.78
C MET A 30 35.44 -8.09 -30.52
N ALA A 31 34.37 -8.19 -29.72
CA ALA A 31 33.00 -8.04 -30.20
C ALA A 31 32.54 -6.61 -29.87
N TYR A 32 32.31 -5.78 -30.88
CA TYR A 32 31.57 -4.53 -30.71
C TYR A 32 30.10 -4.80 -31.03
N SER A 33 29.19 -4.28 -30.21
CA SER A 33 27.76 -4.35 -30.48
C SER A 33 27.15 -2.98 -30.74
N PHE A 34 26.19 -2.91 -31.65
CA PHE A 34 25.35 -1.73 -31.88
C PHE A 34 23.90 -2.15 -32.17
N TYR A 35 22.94 -1.26 -31.95
CA TYR A 35 21.52 -1.52 -32.22
C TYR A 35 21.11 -0.95 -33.59
N LEU A 36 20.24 -1.65 -34.29
CA LEU A 36 19.57 -1.17 -35.50
C LEU A 36 18.05 -1.25 -35.33
N GLY A 37 17.30 -0.22 -35.72
CA GLY A 37 15.84 -0.17 -35.67
C GLY A 37 15.25 0.55 -34.45
N VAL A 38 14.01 0.24 -34.08
CA VAL A 38 13.29 0.90 -32.97
C VAL A 38 14.03 0.61 -31.66
N TYR A 39 14.50 1.66 -30.99
CA TYR A 39 15.15 1.52 -29.69
C TYR A 39 14.18 0.85 -28.69
N PRO A 40 14.68 0.01 -27.77
CA PRO A 40 13.83 -0.54 -26.70
C PRO A 40 13.16 0.62 -25.96
N ARG A 41 11.87 0.44 -25.63
CA ARG A 41 11.11 1.43 -24.86
C ARG A 41 11.82 1.66 -23.53
N LEU A 42 11.91 2.92 -23.13
CA LEU A 42 12.32 3.26 -21.77
C LEU A 42 11.13 3.05 -20.85
N TYR A 43 11.37 2.44 -19.68
CA TYR A 43 10.38 2.24 -18.63
C TYR A 43 10.78 3.12 -17.44
N PRO A 44 10.46 4.43 -17.49
CA PRO A 44 10.70 5.29 -16.36
C PRO A 44 9.78 4.89 -15.19
N TRP A 45 10.22 5.23 -13.99
CA TRP A 45 9.43 5.19 -12.77
C TRP A 45 9.63 6.53 -12.05
N VAL A 46 8.63 6.94 -11.28
CA VAL A 46 8.69 8.13 -10.43
C VAL A 46 7.87 7.88 -9.16
N ILE A 47 8.34 8.36 -8.02
CA ILE A 47 7.69 8.31 -6.71
C ILE A 47 7.83 9.66 -6.01
N ASP A 48 6.88 10.03 -5.16
CA ASP A 48 6.97 11.18 -4.24
C ASP A 48 7.25 10.70 -2.79
N ASP A 49 7.19 11.62 -1.83
CA ASP A 49 7.51 11.39 -0.42
C ASP A 49 6.30 10.95 0.44
N GLY A 50 5.18 10.61 -0.19
CA GLY A 50 4.00 10.08 0.48
C GLY A 50 2.73 10.81 0.08
N VAL A 51 1.70 10.70 0.93
CA VAL A 51 0.36 11.19 0.58
C VAL A 51 0.14 12.64 0.96
N TYR A 52 0.66 13.07 2.10
CA TYR A 52 0.42 14.39 2.65
C TYR A 52 1.74 15.12 2.92
N SER A 53 1.75 16.42 2.66
CA SER A 53 2.84 17.30 3.07
C SER A 53 2.31 18.64 3.57
N THR A 54 3.06 19.27 4.47
CA THR A 54 2.84 20.66 4.88
C THR A 54 3.89 21.61 4.28
N ASP A 55 4.89 21.09 3.55
CA ASP A 55 5.80 21.92 2.78
C ASP A 55 5.10 22.38 1.49
N ASN A 56 4.85 23.68 1.42
CA ASN A 56 4.28 24.32 0.23
C ASN A 56 5.32 25.02 -0.65
N THR A 57 6.61 24.85 -0.33
CA THR A 57 7.72 25.52 -1.02
C THR A 57 8.54 24.57 -1.88
N SER A 58 8.32 23.27 -1.74
CA SER A 58 8.93 22.25 -2.58
C SER A 58 8.07 20.98 -2.68
N ILE A 59 8.39 20.13 -3.65
CA ILE A 59 7.88 18.76 -3.74
C ILE A 59 9.04 17.81 -3.99
N PHE A 60 9.10 16.72 -3.23
CA PHE A 60 10.07 15.66 -3.46
C PHE A 60 9.63 14.78 -4.64
N ALA A 61 10.60 14.38 -5.45
CA ALA A 61 10.41 13.26 -6.35
C ALA A 61 11.71 12.47 -6.53
N ASP A 62 11.58 11.15 -6.60
CA ASP A 62 12.63 10.26 -7.06
C ASP A 62 12.19 9.58 -8.36
N TRP A 63 13.07 9.51 -9.34
CA TRP A 63 12.77 8.92 -10.63
C TRP A 63 13.99 8.30 -11.27
N GLY A 64 13.73 7.30 -12.10
CA GLY A 64 14.76 6.58 -12.83
C GLY A 64 14.20 5.85 -14.03
N VAL A 65 15.01 4.94 -14.59
CA VAL A 65 14.58 3.99 -15.63
C VAL A 65 15.04 2.60 -15.19
N THR A 66 14.12 1.65 -15.24
CA THR A 66 14.46 0.24 -15.03
C THR A 66 15.13 -0.31 -16.29
N GLU A 67 16.31 -0.92 -16.13
CA GLU A 67 17.08 -1.59 -17.19
C GLU A 67 17.24 -0.76 -18.49
N PRO A 68 18.04 0.32 -18.49
CA PRO A 68 18.18 1.18 -19.67
C PRO A 68 19.03 0.48 -20.74
N GLU A 69 18.45 -0.45 -21.50
CA GLU A 69 19.13 -1.20 -22.57
C GLU A 69 19.84 -0.28 -23.59
N SER A 70 19.27 0.90 -23.82
CA SER A 70 19.78 1.93 -24.75
C SER A 70 20.47 3.12 -24.05
N GLY A 71 20.57 3.10 -22.72
CA GLY A 71 21.00 4.25 -21.92
C GLY A 71 19.96 5.39 -21.88
N VAL A 72 20.16 6.34 -20.96
CA VAL A 72 19.35 7.57 -20.87
C VAL A 72 20.23 8.77 -21.21
N SER A 73 19.73 9.65 -22.08
CA SER A 73 20.37 10.92 -22.45
C SER A 73 19.98 12.03 -21.47
N HIS A 74 18.68 12.20 -21.23
CA HIS A 74 18.13 13.14 -20.25
C HIS A 74 16.71 12.71 -19.86
N TYR A 75 16.21 13.31 -18.79
CA TYR A 75 14.84 13.27 -18.33
C TYR A 75 14.20 14.63 -18.57
N THR A 76 12.88 14.65 -18.72
CA THR A 76 12.10 15.87 -18.50
C THR A 76 11.08 15.62 -17.40
N TYR A 77 10.81 16.63 -16.59
CA TYR A 77 9.79 16.54 -15.56
C TYR A 77 8.92 17.79 -15.51
N CYS A 78 7.65 17.65 -15.10
CA CYS A 78 6.73 18.75 -14.84
C CYS A 78 5.92 18.51 -13.57
N ILE A 79 5.20 19.54 -13.12
CA ILE A 79 4.33 19.47 -11.94
C ILE A 79 2.94 19.97 -12.34
N GLY A 80 1.92 19.20 -11.99
CA GLY A 80 0.53 19.55 -12.25
C GLY A 80 -0.41 19.10 -11.14
N THR A 81 -1.66 19.52 -11.25
CA THR A 81 -2.75 19.08 -10.36
C THR A 81 -3.46 17.81 -10.85
N GLU A 82 -3.01 17.27 -11.99
CA GLU A 82 -3.41 15.96 -12.51
C GLU A 82 -2.18 15.30 -13.17
N PRO A 83 -2.13 13.97 -13.27
CA PRO A 83 -1.06 13.26 -13.97
C PRO A 83 -0.81 13.80 -15.38
N GLY A 84 0.44 14.19 -15.69
CA GLY A 84 0.85 14.71 -16.99
C GLY A 84 0.50 16.17 -17.27
N LEU A 85 -0.27 16.84 -16.40
CA LEU A 85 -0.47 18.28 -16.48
C LEU A 85 0.78 19.03 -16.00
N TYR A 86 0.93 20.26 -16.50
CA TYR A 86 2.07 21.13 -16.20
C TYR A 86 1.60 22.54 -15.80
N ASN A 87 0.41 22.63 -15.19
CA ASN A 87 -0.22 23.89 -14.77
C ASN A 87 0.42 24.52 -13.52
N ILE A 88 1.32 23.80 -12.84
CA ILE A 88 2.06 24.30 -11.67
C ILE A 88 3.51 24.61 -12.04
N ALA A 89 4.18 23.68 -12.72
CA ALA A 89 5.49 23.90 -13.31
C ALA A 89 5.56 23.28 -14.71
N ALA A 90 6.09 24.04 -15.67
CA ALA A 90 6.33 23.58 -17.03
C ALA A 90 7.37 22.44 -17.07
N TRP A 91 7.45 21.73 -18.19
CA TRP A 91 8.48 20.71 -18.41
C TRP A 91 9.90 21.28 -18.35
N VAL A 92 10.77 20.65 -17.56
CA VAL A 92 12.18 21.03 -17.37
C VAL A 92 13.09 19.84 -17.68
N ASP A 93 14.13 20.07 -18.48
CA ASP A 93 15.17 19.09 -18.78
C ASP A 93 16.15 18.89 -17.61
N THR A 94 16.56 17.65 -17.36
CA THR A 94 17.63 17.30 -16.43
C THR A 94 18.38 16.06 -16.89
N VAL A 95 19.71 16.06 -16.78
CA VAL A 95 20.55 14.88 -17.09
C VAL A 95 20.77 13.99 -15.86
N VAL A 96 20.35 14.45 -14.68
CA VAL A 96 20.49 13.73 -13.42
C VAL A 96 19.12 13.14 -13.04
N PRO A 97 19.03 11.85 -12.69
CA PRO A 97 17.83 11.25 -12.12
C PRO A 97 17.52 11.86 -10.74
N GLY A 98 16.44 11.40 -10.10
CA GLY A 98 16.18 11.70 -8.69
C GLY A 98 17.20 11.03 -7.75
N PRO A 99 17.05 11.20 -6.43
CA PRO A 99 16.01 12.00 -5.76
C PRO A 99 16.26 13.51 -5.83
N ARG A 100 15.19 14.32 -5.79
CA ARG A 100 15.26 15.79 -5.78
C ARG A 100 14.10 16.44 -5.04
N ASP A 101 14.41 17.43 -4.21
CA ASP A 101 13.46 18.44 -3.74
C ASP A 101 13.35 19.54 -4.81
N ILE A 102 12.18 19.66 -5.44
CA ILE A 102 11.94 20.62 -6.52
C ILE A 102 11.31 21.88 -5.92
N PRO A 103 11.99 23.05 -5.92
CA PRO A 103 11.43 24.27 -5.36
C PRO A 103 10.26 24.78 -6.21
N VAL A 104 9.08 24.91 -5.62
CA VAL A 104 7.85 25.34 -6.29
C VAL A 104 6.84 25.82 -5.26
N ASN A 105 6.05 26.84 -5.58
CA ASN A 105 4.98 27.30 -4.69
C ASN A 105 3.71 26.48 -4.90
N LEU A 106 3.28 25.75 -3.87
CA LEU A 106 2.17 24.80 -3.89
C LEU A 106 1.03 25.28 -2.99
N PRO A 107 0.01 25.97 -3.51
CA PRO A 107 -1.17 26.30 -2.73
C PRO A 107 -1.73 25.12 -1.91
N TYR A 108 -2.06 25.37 -0.64
CA TYR A 108 -2.68 24.36 0.21
C TYR A 108 -4.06 23.92 -0.34
N GLY A 109 -4.45 22.69 -0.03
CA GLY A 109 -5.76 22.11 -0.36
C GLY A 109 -5.81 21.45 -1.75
N TYR A 110 -4.67 21.21 -2.39
CA TYR A 110 -4.58 20.58 -3.70
C TYR A 110 -3.63 19.38 -3.67
N THR A 111 -3.94 18.39 -4.51
CA THR A 111 -3.05 17.26 -4.81
C THR A 111 -2.19 17.60 -6.03
N TYR A 112 -0.90 17.33 -5.91
CA TYR A 112 0.11 17.59 -6.93
C TYR A 112 0.77 16.32 -7.40
N TYR A 113 1.11 16.29 -8.68
CA TYR A 113 1.71 15.14 -9.35
C TYR A 113 3.00 15.57 -10.02
N VAL A 114 4.08 14.86 -9.77
CA VAL A 114 5.32 15.00 -10.55
C VAL A 114 5.26 14.02 -11.71
N SER A 115 5.35 14.51 -12.94
CA SER A 115 5.35 13.67 -14.14
C SER A 115 6.73 13.69 -14.79
N VAL A 116 7.22 12.54 -15.24
CA VAL A 116 8.56 12.36 -15.79
C VAL A 116 8.50 11.61 -17.13
N THR A 117 9.29 12.07 -18.10
CA THR A 117 9.66 11.26 -19.28
C THR A 117 11.18 11.09 -19.33
N ALA A 118 11.62 10.03 -19.99
CA ALA A 118 13.04 9.78 -20.26
C ALA A 118 13.29 9.74 -21.76
N THR A 119 14.43 10.30 -22.19
CA THR A 119 14.88 10.32 -23.58
C THR A 119 16.20 9.58 -23.71
N ASN A 120 16.32 8.65 -24.66
CA ASN A 120 17.59 7.95 -24.91
C ASN A 120 18.53 8.74 -25.86
N PRO A 121 19.80 8.34 -26.03
CA PRO A 121 20.72 9.00 -26.97
C PRO A 121 20.29 8.98 -28.44
N GLY A 122 19.35 8.11 -28.80
CA GLY A 122 18.74 8.03 -30.13
C GLY A 122 17.55 8.97 -30.35
N GLY A 123 17.14 9.73 -29.33
CA GLY A 123 16.02 10.67 -29.38
C GLY A 123 14.64 10.03 -29.18
N LEU A 124 14.55 8.77 -28.77
CA LEU A 124 13.28 8.15 -28.38
C LEU A 124 12.89 8.62 -26.98
N VAL A 125 11.66 9.15 -26.86
CA VAL A 125 11.06 9.60 -25.59
C VAL A 125 10.09 8.53 -25.09
N SER A 126 10.08 8.28 -23.78
CA SER A 126 9.09 7.40 -23.14
C SER A 126 7.69 8.02 -23.11
N ASP A 127 6.69 7.20 -22.81
CA ASP A 127 5.41 7.71 -22.30
C ASP A 127 5.67 8.39 -20.92
N PRO A 128 4.91 9.43 -20.54
CA PRO A 128 5.04 10.04 -19.21
C PRO A 128 4.54 9.10 -18.13
N VAL A 129 5.26 9.07 -17.01
CA VAL A 129 4.83 8.43 -15.76
C VAL A 129 4.68 9.50 -14.70
N SER A 130 3.73 9.31 -13.78
CA SER A 130 3.42 10.27 -12.72
C SER A 130 3.45 9.60 -11.37
N THR A 131 3.69 10.38 -10.32
CA THR A 131 3.51 9.91 -8.94
C THR A 131 2.03 9.60 -8.66
N ASP A 132 1.76 8.94 -7.54
CA ASP A 132 0.42 8.68 -7.02
C ASP A 132 -0.24 9.92 -6.42
N GLY A 133 0.55 10.92 -6.05
CA GLY A 133 0.11 12.29 -5.83
C GLY A 133 0.23 12.70 -4.37
N LEU A 134 0.74 13.91 -4.16
CA LEU A 134 0.98 14.50 -2.85
C LEU A 134 -0.01 15.64 -2.59
N THR A 135 -0.81 15.52 -1.54
CA THR A 135 -1.73 16.55 -1.11
C THR A 135 -1.06 17.49 -0.12
N VAL A 136 -0.96 18.76 -0.50
CA VAL A 136 -0.33 19.80 0.34
C VAL A 136 -1.40 20.45 1.21
N LEU A 137 -1.27 20.32 2.53
CA LEU A 137 -2.26 20.76 3.52
C LEU A 137 -1.74 21.93 4.35
N ASP A 138 -2.64 22.82 4.78
CA ASP A 138 -2.29 23.89 5.70
C ASP A 138 -1.89 23.28 7.05
N PRO A 139 -0.65 23.49 7.55
CA PRO A 139 -0.20 22.88 8.81
C PRO A 139 -1.09 23.25 10.02
N TYR A 140 -1.80 24.37 9.96
CA TYR A 140 -2.70 24.83 11.03
C TYR A 140 -4.18 24.67 10.67
N GLY A 141 -4.49 24.03 9.55
CA GLY A 141 -5.84 23.68 9.14
C GLY A 141 -6.37 22.46 9.89
N ASP A 142 -7.69 22.33 9.89
CA ASP A 142 -8.46 21.18 10.36
C ASP A 142 -9.45 20.86 9.22
N PRO A 143 -9.02 20.07 8.21
CA PRO A 143 -9.78 19.92 6.97
C PRO A 143 -10.99 19.00 7.12
N ASP A 144 -10.98 18.08 8.08
CA ASP A 144 -12.07 17.13 8.33
C ASP A 144 -12.98 17.56 9.50
N ALA A 145 -12.61 18.62 10.22
CA ALA A 145 -13.35 19.23 11.32
C ALA A 145 -13.50 18.33 12.56
N ASP A 146 -12.49 17.49 12.83
CA ASP A 146 -12.45 16.59 13.98
C ASP A 146 -11.82 17.20 15.25
N THR A 147 -11.41 18.48 15.17
CA THR A 147 -10.76 19.31 16.19
C THR A 147 -9.24 19.17 16.32
N PHE A 148 -8.60 18.30 15.54
CA PHE A 148 -7.16 18.20 15.45
C PHE A 148 -6.63 18.99 14.25
N ILE A 149 -5.45 19.59 14.41
CA ILE A 149 -4.81 20.31 13.31
C ILE A 149 -3.92 19.35 12.52
N THR A 150 -3.79 19.60 11.21
CA THR A 150 -3.00 18.78 10.28
C THR A 150 -1.59 18.47 10.80
N MET A 151 -0.90 19.42 11.43
CA MET A 151 0.45 19.17 11.94
C MET A 151 0.49 18.15 13.09
N ASP A 152 -0.50 18.15 13.97
CA ASP A 152 -0.60 17.19 15.08
C ASP A 152 -0.95 15.79 14.54
N GLU A 153 -1.83 15.75 13.53
CA GLU A 153 -2.25 14.53 12.85
C GLU A 153 -1.14 13.83 12.08
N LEU A 154 -0.44 14.56 11.22
CA LEU A 154 0.71 14.02 10.51
C LEU A 154 1.82 13.60 11.48
N GLY A 155 2.01 14.34 12.58
CA GLY A 155 2.93 13.96 13.65
C GLY A 155 2.54 12.68 14.39
N ALA A 156 1.24 12.40 14.46
CA ALA A 156 0.68 11.19 15.06
C ALA A 156 0.53 10.03 14.06
N GLY A 157 0.66 10.28 12.76
CA GLY A 157 0.34 9.30 11.71
C GLY A 157 -1.16 9.01 11.63
N SER A 158 -2.02 10.00 11.92
CA SER A 158 -3.44 9.98 11.53
C SER A 158 -3.64 10.58 10.14
N ASP A 159 -4.86 10.48 9.62
CA ASP A 159 -5.23 10.95 8.29
C ASP A 159 -6.04 12.26 8.40
N PRO A 160 -5.47 13.42 8.04
CA PRO A 160 -6.11 14.72 8.21
C PRO A 160 -7.39 14.97 7.40
N LEU A 161 -7.74 14.04 6.52
CA LEU A 161 -8.96 14.10 5.71
C LEU A 161 -10.01 13.10 6.19
N ASN A 162 -9.79 12.45 7.33
CA ASN A 162 -10.58 11.33 7.80
C ASN A 162 -10.92 11.45 9.29
N THR A 163 -12.13 11.95 9.56
CA THR A 163 -12.67 12.14 10.93
C THR A 163 -12.69 10.90 11.83
N ARG A 164 -12.43 9.70 11.30
CA ARG A 164 -12.31 8.46 12.07
C ARG A 164 -10.87 8.18 12.50
N SER A 165 -9.89 8.88 11.95
CA SER A 165 -8.45 8.71 12.15
C SER A 165 -7.93 9.89 12.96
N ILE A 166 -7.70 9.69 14.26
CA ILE A 166 -7.37 10.80 15.16
C ILE A 166 -6.02 10.57 15.86
N PRO A 167 -5.32 11.64 16.28
CA PRO A 167 -4.19 11.53 17.19
C PRO A 167 -4.58 10.85 18.50
N GLY A 168 -3.86 9.79 18.86
CA GLY A 168 -4.13 9.06 20.10
C GLY A 168 -3.41 7.72 20.16
N GLU A 169 -3.12 7.24 21.37
CA GLU A 169 -2.46 5.95 21.51
C GLU A 169 -3.41 4.80 21.21
N SER A 170 -3.04 3.93 20.27
CA SER A 170 -3.71 2.64 20.06
C SER A 170 -2.72 1.50 20.20
N VAL A 171 -3.21 0.32 20.56
CA VAL A 171 -2.35 -0.83 20.89
C VAL A 171 -2.80 -2.07 20.16
N LEU A 172 -1.86 -2.69 19.42
CA LEU A 172 -2.00 -4.02 18.88
C LEU A 172 -1.31 -5.03 19.80
N ASN A 173 -2.10 -5.92 20.40
CA ASN A 173 -1.59 -6.99 21.24
C ASN A 173 -1.65 -8.32 20.48
N LEU A 174 -0.49 -8.92 20.27
CA LEU A 174 -0.34 -10.23 19.66
C LEU A 174 0.08 -11.24 20.72
N ARG A 175 -0.62 -12.37 20.76
CA ARG A 175 -0.16 -13.57 21.45
C ARG A 175 0.50 -14.52 20.46
N LYS A 176 1.48 -15.27 20.92
CA LYS A 176 2.10 -16.33 20.12
C LYS A 176 1.01 -17.26 19.57
N GLY A 177 1.06 -17.52 18.26
CA GLY A 177 0.07 -18.31 17.55
C GLY A 177 -0.94 -17.44 16.81
N PHE A 178 -2.19 -17.89 16.77
CA PHE A 178 -3.27 -17.30 15.98
C PHE A 178 -3.87 -16.08 16.68
N ASN A 179 -4.01 -14.97 15.96
CA ASN A 179 -4.68 -13.75 16.41
C ASN A 179 -5.68 -13.28 15.35
N LEU A 180 -6.87 -12.89 15.79
CA LEU A 180 -7.78 -12.08 14.97
C LEU A 180 -7.53 -10.63 15.31
N VAL A 181 -7.24 -9.83 14.30
CA VAL A 181 -6.83 -8.44 14.44
C VAL A 181 -7.75 -7.60 13.58
N SER A 182 -8.18 -6.49 14.15
CA SER A 182 -8.75 -5.39 13.41
C SER A 182 -7.80 -4.23 13.63
N PHE A 183 -7.17 -3.72 12.59
CA PHE A 183 -6.04 -2.81 12.79
C PHE A 183 -6.53 -1.51 13.47
N PRO A 184 -5.96 -1.11 14.63
CA PRO A 184 -6.55 -0.06 15.46
C PRO A 184 -6.06 1.35 15.13
N ALA A 185 -5.20 1.50 14.13
CA ALA A 185 -4.58 2.75 13.69
C ALA A 185 -4.76 2.90 12.17
N GLU A 186 -4.26 4.01 11.64
CA GLU A 186 -4.26 4.26 10.20
C GLU A 186 -3.10 3.53 9.50
N THR A 187 -3.28 3.19 8.23
CA THR A 187 -2.33 2.37 7.46
C THR A 187 -1.70 3.06 6.26
N TYR A 188 -2.19 4.22 5.82
CA TYR A 188 -1.68 4.86 4.59
C TYR A 188 -0.17 5.17 4.64
N ILE A 189 0.39 5.44 5.83
CA ILE A 189 1.82 5.73 6.01
C ILE A 189 2.73 4.58 5.60
N TYR A 190 2.21 3.35 5.54
CA TYR A 190 2.99 2.17 5.21
C TYR A 190 3.03 1.91 3.70
N GLN A 191 2.05 2.43 2.92
CA GLN A 191 1.81 2.19 1.48
C GLN A 191 1.59 0.72 1.09
N TYR A 192 2.34 -0.21 1.69
CA TYR A 192 2.34 -1.64 1.42
C TYR A 192 2.32 -2.45 2.71
N LEU A 193 1.77 -3.67 2.63
CA LEU A 193 1.66 -4.60 3.74
C LEU A 193 3.02 -4.95 4.35
N SER A 194 4.06 -5.14 3.55
CA SER A 194 5.40 -5.48 4.03
C SER A 194 5.96 -4.43 4.99
N ASN A 195 5.80 -3.14 4.69
CA ASN A 195 6.19 -2.02 5.54
C ASN A 195 5.44 -2.05 6.88
N LEU A 196 4.13 -2.29 6.84
CA LEU A 196 3.32 -2.44 8.05
C LEU A 196 3.80 -3.63 8.91
N LEU A 197 4.02 -4.78 8.29
CA LEU A 197 4.47 -5.97 9.01
C LEU A 197 5.85 -5.76 9.64
N GLU A 198 6.76 -5.06 8.96
CA GLU A 198 8.06 -4.70 9.50
C GLU A 198 7.93 -3.82 10.75
N ASP A 199 7.06 -2.81 10.71
CA ASP A 199 6.82 -1.90 11.85
C ASP A 199 6.16 -2.60 13.06
N ILE A 200 5.33 -3.62 12.83
CA ILE A 200 4.78 -4.49 13.89
C ILE A 200 5.87 -5.40 14.50
N GLY A 201 7.02 -5.60 13.84
CA GLY A 201 8.14 -6.40 14.34
C GLY A 201 8.68 -7.45 13.36
N GLY A 202 8.23 -7.41 12.11
CA GLY A 202 8.79 -8.14 10.98
C GLY A 202 8.90 -9.64 11.21
N ASN A 203 9.95 -10.24 10.68
CA ASN A 203 10.23 -11.67 10.82
C ASN A 203 10.41 -12.13 12.29
N ALA A 204 10.80 -11.24 13.21
CA ALA A 204 11.00 -11.61 14.61
C ALA A 204 9.67 -11.94 15.31
N VAL A 205 8.59 -11.24 14.92
CA VAL A 205 7.27 -11.35 15.53
C VAL A 205 6.32 -12.14 14.65
N ILE A 206 6.34 -11.94 13.33
CA ILE A 206 5.32 -12.43 12.41
C ILE A 206 5.84 -13.64 11.63
N SER A 207 4.99 -14.66 11.51
CA SER A 207 5.22 -15.79 10.60
C SER A 207 4.39 -15.68 9.33
N LYS A 208 3.10 -15.38 9.48
CA LYS A 208 2.14 -15.32 8.39
C LYS A 208 1.00 -14.39 8.76
N VAL A 209 0.52 -13.64 7.78
CA VAL A 209 -0.70 -12.86 7.82
C VAL A 209 -1.66 -13.35 6.76
N LEU A 210 -2.96 -13.27 7.04
CA LEU A 210 -4.01 -13.41 6.04
C LEU A 210 -4.82 -12.12 6.04
N VAL A 211 -4.97 -11.51 4.87
CA VAL A 211 -5.82 -10.34 4.64
C VAL A 211 -6.98 -10.80 3.75
N PHE A 212 -8.21 -10.45 4.11
CA PHE A 212 -9.38 -10.82 3.32
C PHE A 212 -9.55 -9.85 2.15
N ASP A 213 -9.59 -10.36 0.92
CA ASP A 213 -10.00 -9.62 -0.26
C ASP A 213 -11.51 -9.81 -0.45
N PRO A 214 -12.33 -8.76 -0.21
CA PRO A 214 -13.78 -8.85 -0.37
C PRO A 214 -14.22 -8.92 -1.85
N ALA A 215 -13.43 -8.42 -2.80
CA ALA A 215 -13.76 -8.51 -4.22
C ALA A 215 -13.51 -9.92 -4.76
N ALA A 216 -12.38 -10.53 -4.39
CA ALA A 216 -12.04 -11.90 -4.79
C ALA A 216 -12.63 -12.98 -3.86
N GLN A 217 -13.24 -12.60 -2.74
CA GLN A 217 -13.81 -13.49 -1.73
C GLN A 217 -12.81 -14.56 -1.25
N ARG A 218 -11.54 -14.17 -1.07
CA ARG A 218 -10.45 -15.07 -0.66
C ARG A 218 -9.51 -14.38 0.31
N TYR A 219 -8.69 -15.18 0.99
CA TYR A 219 -7.59 -14.65 1.80
C TYR A 219 -6.30 -14.63 0.98
N ASP A 220 -5.70 -13.46 0.86
CA ASP A 220 -4.32 -13.32 0.40
C ASP A 220 -3.38 -13.57 1.58
N VAL A 221 -2.30 -14.31 1.31
CA VAL A 221 -1.41 -14.85 2.33
C VAL A 221 -0.01 -14.34 2.11
N SER A 222 0.51 -13.60 3.10
CA SER A 222 1.86 -13.05 3.08
C SER A 222 2.54 -13.25 4.43
N GLY A 223 3.85 -12.99 4.52
CA GLY A 223 4.58 -13.11 5.78
C GLY A 223 6.04 -13.41 5.58
N TYR A 224 6.67 -14.08 6.56
CA TYR A 224 8.10 -14.35 6.57
C TYR A 224 8.38 -15.85 6.61
N ASN A 225 9.19 -16.32 5.67
CA ASN A 225 9.60 -17.72 5.62
C ASN A 225 10.64 -18.04 6.72
N ALA A 226 11.14 -19.29 6.74
CA ALA A 226 12.11 -19.71 7.75
C ALA A 226 13.49 -19.03 7.60
N SER A 227 13.86 -18.57 6.40
CA SER A 227 15.06 -17.76 6.15
C SER A 227 14.87 -16.28 6.54
N GLY A 228 13.65 -15.86 6.84
CA GLY A 228 13.30 -14.48 7.17
C GLY A 228 13.02 -13.59 5.97
N GLU A 229 12.87 -14.16 4.78
CA GLU A 229 12.48 -13.42 3.58
C GLU A 229 10.96 -13.28 3.53
N PHE A 230 10.50 -12.12 3.08
CA PHE A 230 9.09 -11.86 2.83
C PHE A 230 8.59 -12.75 1.68
N PHE A 231 7.39 -13.29 1.82
CA PHE A 231 6.70 -14.05 0.77
C PHE A 231 5.24 -13.62 0.68
N GLY A 232 4.61 -13.96 -0.44
CA GLY A 232 3.23 -13.59 -0.74
C GLY A 232 3.15 -12.28 -1.52
N ASP A 233 1.92 -11.84 -1.79
CA ASP A 233 1.68 -10.58 -2.46
C ASP A 233 1.87 -9.43 -1.47
N ASP A 234 2.61 -8.41 -1.88
CA ASP A 234 2.75 -7.19 -1.09
C ASP A 234 1.60 -6.26 -1.42
N LEU A 235 0.52 -6.41 -0.63
CA LEU A 235 -0.73 -5.72 -0.89
C LEU A 235 -0.56 -4.21 -0.67
N PRO A 236 -1.00 -3.37 -1.61
CA PRO A 236 -1.08 -1.94 -1.37
C PRO A 236 -2.11 -1.68 -0.26
N LEU A 237 -1.81 -0.72 0.62
CA LEU A 237 -2.68 -0.27 1.70
C LEU A 237 -3.24 1.10 1.31
N PRO A 238 -4.44 1.15 0.72
CA PRO A 238 -4.99 2.37 0.17
C PRO A 238 -5.37 3.38 1.27
N LEU A 239 -5.42 4.64 0.86
CA LEU A 239 -5.83 5.75 1.71
C LEU A 239 -7.27 5.60 2.21
N GLY A 240 -7.48 5.90 3.49
CA GLY A 240 -8.80 5.95 4.11
C GLY A 240 -9.48 4.60 4.35
N GLU A 241 -8.91 3.49 3.89
CA GLU A 241 -9.40 2.14 4.13
C GLU A 241 -8.53 1.44 5.19
N GLY A 242 -8.92 1.57 6.46
CA GLY A 242 -8.28 0.81 7.52
C GLY A 242 -8.47 -0.71 7.30
N LEU A 243 -7.48 -1.53 7.68
CA LEU A 243 -7.58 -2.98 7.53
C LEU A 243 -8.64 -3.57 8.47
N ASP A 244 -9.84 -3.82 7.93
CA ASP A 244 -11.01 -4.34 8.67
C ASP A 244 -10.69 -5.61 9.43
N GLY A 245 -10.00 -6.55 8.77
CA GLY A 245 -9.76 -7.87 9.32
C GLY A 245 -8.47 -8.51 8.84
N MET A 246 -7.57 -8.78 9.77
CA MET A 246 -6.34 -9.53 9.55
C MET A 246 -6.28 -10.73 10.47
N ILE A 247 -5.76 -11.84 9.96
CA ILE A 247 -5.39 -12.98 10.79
C ILE A 247 -3.88 -13.03 10.87
N ILE A 248 -3.32 -12.81 12.06
CA ILE A 248 -1.87 -12.77 12.27
C ILE A 248 -1.42 -14.00 13.06
N TYR A 249 -0.48 -14.75 12.48
CA TYR A 249 0.24 -15.81 13.16
C TYR A 249 1.56 -15.28 13.72
N ALA A 250 1.61 -15.03 15.03
CA ALA A 250 2.78 -14.50 15.71
C ALA A 250 3.70 -15.63 16.24
N LYS A 251 5.02 -15.43 16.15
CA LYS A 251 6.07 -16.32 16.67
C LYS A 251 6.27 -16.17 18.18
N THR A 252 6.02 -14.97 18.69
CA THR A 252 6.13 -14.59 20.10
C THR A 252 4.97 -13.69 20.49
N ASP A 253 4.74 -13.53 21.79
CA ASP A 253 3.91 -12.44 22.27
C ASP A 253 4.58 -11.10 21.90
N HIS A 254 3.79 -10.13 21.48
CA HIS A 254 4.28 -8.82 21.08
C HIS A 254 3.19 -7.76 21.31
N THR A 255 3.61 -6.56 21.65
CA THR A 255 2.73 -5.41 21.78
C THR A 255 3.33 -4.27 20.98
N LYS A 256 2.56 -3.74 20.04
CA LYS A 256 2.89 -2.56 19.25
C LYS A 256 1.96 -1.43 19.62
N THR A 257 2.52 -0.27 19.95
CA THR A 257 1.76 0.96 20.19
C THR A 257 1.90 1.87 18.97
N PHE A 258 0.78 2.45 18.56
CA PHE A 258 0.71 3.49 17.53
C PHE A 258 0.30 4.81 18.16
N SER A 259 0.64 5.91 17.49
CA SER A 259 0.30 7.27 17.90
C SER A 259 -1.00 7.80 17.31
N SER A 260 -1.68 7.01 16.46
CA SER A 260 -3.02 7.29 15.95
C SER A 260 -4.03 6.20 16.34
N GLN A 261 -5.30 6.60 16.34
CA GLN A 261 -6.46 5.76 16.58
C GLN A 261 -7.38 5.78 15.36
N TYR A 262 -7.82 4.61 14.91
CA TYR A 262 -8.82 4.48 13.86
C TYR A 262 -10.16 4.00 14.46
N CYS A 263 -11.07 4.94 14.65
CA CYS A 263 -12.37 4.80 15.29
C CYS A 263 -13.49 4.47 14.29
N ARG A 264 -13.41 3.30 13.64
CA ARG A 264 -14.48 2.86 12.73
C ARG A 264 -15.72 2.34 13.46
N PHE A 265 -16.84 2.45 12.78
CA PHE A 265 -18.05 1.70 13.12
C PHE A 265 -17.92 0.26 12.61
N PHE A 266 -18.65 -0.65 13.25
CA PHE A 266 -18.77 -2.02 12.76
C PHE A 266 -19.75 -2.05 11.57
N GLU A 267 -19.24 -1.73 10.39
CA GLU A 267 -19.97 -1.89 9.13
C GLU A 267 -19.95 -3.37 8.72
N VAL A 268 -21.13 -3.98 8.59
CA VAL A 268 -21.27 -5.42 8.32
C VAL A 268 -22.09 -5.66 7.06
N ASN A 269 -21.48 -6.34 6.10
CA ASN A 269 -22.12 -6.81 4.88
C ASN A 269 -22.79 -8.16 5.13
N GLN A 270 -23.65 -8.58 4.20
CA GLN A 270 -24.19 -9.94 4.23
C GLN A 270 -23.07 -10.98 4.14
N GLY A 271 -23.24 -12.12 4.82
CA GLY A 271 -22.26 -13.19 4.87
C GLY A 271 -21.27 -13.02 6.02
N VAL A 272 -19.99 -13.32 5.75
CA VAL A 272 -18.93 -13.34 6.77
C VAL A 272 -18.12 -12.05 6.71
N ASN A 273 -17.99 -11.38 7.83
CA ASN A 273 -17.17 -10.18 8.00
C ASN A 273 -16.09 -10.49 9.04
N LEU A 274 -14.85 -10.07 8.80
CA LEU A 274 -13.83 -9.98 9.84
C LEU A 274 -13.58 -8.50 10.08
N THR A 275 -14.08 -7.99 11.21
CA THR A 275 -14.03 -6.56 11.51
C THR A 275 -13.87 -6.32 13.01
N GLY A 276 -13.68 -5.07 13.40
CA GLY A 276 -13.42 -4.62 14.76
C GLY A 276 -13.30 -3.10 14.77
N SER A 277 -12.81 -2.52 15.86
CA SER A 277 -12.55 -1.08 15.92
C SER A 277 -11.34 -0.78 16.79
N GLY A 278 -10.62 0.30 16.46
CA GLY A 278 -9.61 0.87 17.34
C GLY A 278 -10.21 1.65 18.51
N CYS A 279 -11.51 1.98 18.45
CA CYS A 279 -12.20 2.78 19.45
C CYS A 279 -13.53 2.11 19.81
N VAL A 280 -13.65 1.66 21.05
CA VAL A 280 -14.88 1.05 21.55
C VAL A 280 -15.29 1.75 22.83
N GLU A 281 -16.61 1.91 23.01
CA GLU A 281 -17.13 2.49 24.24
C GLU A 281 -16.74 1.64 25.45
N ASN A 282 -16.48 2.31 26.57
CA ASN A 282 -16.06 1.63 27.77
C ASN A 282 -17.15 0.66 28.26
N GLY A 283 -16.81 -0.62 28.37
CA GLY A 283 -17.74 -1.67 28.78
C GLY A 283 -18.60 -2.24 27.65
N MET A 284 -18.34 -1.90 26.38
CA MET A 284 -19.03 -2.51 25.25
C MET A 284 -18.86 -4.04 25.24
N THR A 285 -19.98 -4.75 25.10
CA THR A 285 -20.02 -6.22 25.05
C THR A 285 -20.55 -6.72 23.71
N ALA A 286 -20.39 -8.01 23.45
CA ALA A 286 -20.90 -8.66 22.24
C ALA A 286 -22.40 -8.46 22.08
N PHE A 287 -23.19 -8.63 23.14
CA PHE A 287 -24.63 -8.43 23.08
C PHE A 287 -25.01 -6.96 22.91
N GLY A 288 -24.33 -6.04 23.60
CA GLY A 288 -24.55 -4.61 23.42
C GLY A 288 -24.24 -4.15 21.99
N LEU A 289 -23.14 -4.65 21.41
CA LEU A 289 -22.77 -4.37 20.02
C LEU A 289 -23.82 -4.89 19.04
N LEU A 290 -24.24 -6.16 19.20
CA LEU A 290 -25.25 -6.78 18.33
C LEU A 290 -26.61 -6.07 18.39
N GLN A 291 -27.01 -5.57 19.56
CA GLN A 291 -28.25 -4.80 19.75
C GLN A 291 -28.23 -3.45 19.02
N ASN A 292 -27.05 -2.86 18.84
CA ASN A 292 -26.88 -1.58 18.14
C ASN A 292 -26.76 -1.73 16.62
N MET A 293 -26.65 -2.97 16.11
CA MET A 293 -26.59 -3.27 14.69
C MET A 293 -27.98 -3.50 14.11
N GLU A 294 -28.18 -3.18 12.83
CA GLU A 294 -29.39 -3.52 12.10
C GLU A 294 -29.50 -5.04 11.89
N HIS A 295 -30.54 -5.65 12.48
CA HIS A 295 -30.82 -7.08 12.46
C HIS A 295 -32.25 -7.42 12.01
N ASP A 296 -32.99 -6.43 11.50
CA ASP A 296 -34.39 -6.61 11.08
C ASP A 296 -34.54 -7.55 9.86
N SER A 297 -33.47 -7.68 9.07
CA SER A 297 -33.39 -8.55 7.89
C SER A 297 -32.94 -9.99 8.19
N GLY A 298 -32.52 -10.27 9.42
CA GLY A 298 -32.09 -11.60 9.85
C GLY A 298 -31.14 -11.60 11.05
N PRO A 299 -30.92 -12.78 11.66
CA PRO A 299 -30.10 -12.89 12.86
C PRO A 299 -28.63 -12.54 12.58
N LEU A 300 -27.98 -11.94 13.57
CA LEU A 300 -26.54 -11.68 13.57
C LEU A 300 -25.84 -12.61 14.55
N SER A 301 -24.61 -12.99 14.25
CA SER A 301 -23.73 -13.66 15.22
C SER A 301 -22.35 -13.06 15.20
N ILE A 302 -21.73 -12.98 16.37
CA ILE A 302 -20.36 -12.50 16.56
C ILE A 302 -19.53 -13.58 17.25
N GLN A 303 -18.33 -13.81 16.73
CA GLN A 303 -17.37 -14.74 17.30
C GLN A 303 -16.06 -14.03 17.67
N ARG A 304 -15.60 -14.33 18.89
CA ARG A 304 -14.28 -13.93 19.39
C ARG A 304 -13.41 -15.16 19.58
N TYR A 305 -12.17 -15.10 19.10
CA TYR A 305 -11.17 -16.10 19.42
C TYR A 305 -10.45 -15.76 20.73
N SER A 306 -10.42 -16.70 21.68
CA SER A 306 -9.62 -16.55 22.91
C SER A 306 -8.25 -17.19 22.71
N THR A 307 -7.21 -16.37 22.68
CA THR A 307 -5.81 -16.81 22.58
C THR A 307 -5.35 -17.62 23.80
N ASP A 308 -5.91 -17.36 24.98
CA ASP A 308 -5.60 -18.11 26.20
C ASP A 308 -6.14 -19.56 26.18
N THR A 309 -7.33 -19.76 25.60
CA THR A 309 -8.02 -21.05 25.63
C THR A 309 -7.99 -21.80 24.29
N GLY A 310 -7.62 -21.10 23.21
CA GLY A 310 -7.65 -21.62 21.85
C GLY A 310 -9.06 -21.87 21.30
N LYS A 311 -10.09 -21.27 21.90
CA LYS A 311 -11.51 -21.54 21.58
C LYS A 311 -12.23 -20.27 21.13
N PHE A 312 -13.20 -20.47 20.23
CA PHE A 312 -14.17 -19.44 19.88
C PHE A 312 -15.27 -19.34 20.93
N LYS A 313 -15.64 -18.11 21.27
CA LYS A 313 -16.88 -17.76 21.98
C LYS A 313 -17.81 -17.13 20.96
N THR A 314 -19.11 -17.47 21.03
CA THR A 314 -20.12 -16.99 20.09
C THR A 314 -21.26 -16.34 20.84
N GLY A 315 -21.67 -15.15 20.41
CA GLY A 315 -22.92 -14.50 20.79
C GLY A 315 -23.81 -14.32 19.56
N THR A 316 -25.12 -14.38 19.73
CA THR A 316 -26.10 -14.20 18.64
C THR A 316 -27.21 -13.25 19.08
N ILE A 317 -27.81 -12.56 18.12
CA ILE A 317 -29.09 -11.86 18.30
C ILE A 317 -30.06 -12.32 17.21
N ALA A 318 -31.29 -12.64 17.62
CA ALA A 318 -32.40 -12.95 16.73
C ALA A 318 -33.11 -11.68 16.27
N ILE A 319 -34.00 -11.79 15.28
CA ILE A 319 -34.77 -10.65 14.72
C ILE A 319 -35.66 -9.98 15.80
N ASP A 320 -36.13 -10.75 16.78
CA ASP A 320 -36.93 -10.24 17.90
C ASP A 320 -36.11 -9.60 19.02
N GLY A 321 -34.78 -9.50 18.83
CA GLY A 321 -33.84 -8.94 19.79
C GLY A 321 -33.40 -9.91 20.89
N GLU A 322 -33.83 -11.17 20.87
CA GLU A 322 -33.37 -12.16 21.85
C GLU A 322 -31.89 -12.50 21.63
N THR A 323 -31.09 -12.45 22.70
CA THR A 323 -29.65 -12.75 22.66
C THR A 323 -29.37 -14.14 23.23
N THR A 324 -28.49 -14.90 22.58
CA THR A 324 -28.06 -16.23 23.06
C THR A 324 -26.55 -16.41 22.96
N GLY A 325 -26.01 -17.38 23.70
CA GLY A 325 -24.58 -17.69 23.70
C GLY A 325 -23.81 -16.99 24.82
N VAL A 326 -22.61 -16.50 24.51
CA VAL A 326 -21.70 -15.91 25.49
C VAL A 326 -21.55 -14.42 25.23
N ASP A 327 -21.87 -13.61 26.24
CA ASP A 327 -21.53 -12.19 26.22
C ASP A 327 -20.07 -11.99 26.64
N PHE A 328 -19.27 -11.42 25.76
CA PHE A 328 -17.84 -11.15 25.99
C PHE A 328 -17.53 -9.67 25.72
N PRO A 329 -16.51 -9.11 26.38
CA PRO A 329 -16.11 -7.72 26.13
C PRO A 329 -15.54 -7.57 24.71
N ILE A 330 -15.86 -6.44 24.08
CA ILE A 330 -15.22 -5.98 22.85
C ILE A 330 -14.00 -5.15 23.24
N THR A 331 -12.87 -5.42 22.60
CA THR A 331 -11.56 -4.84 22.93
C THR A 331 -11.00 -4.14 21.69
N PRO A 332 -10.47 -2.91 21.82
CA PRO A 332 -9.78 -2.24 20.73
C PRO A 332 -8.67 -3.09 20.11
N GLY A 333 -8.58 -3.09 18.79
CA GLY A 333 -7.53 -3.81 18.05
C GLY A 333 -7.75 -5.32 17.89
N GLU A 334 -8.73 -5.91 18.60
CA GLU A 334 -9.14 -7.28 18.36
C GLU A 334 -10.07 -7.37 17.14
N GLY A 335 -9.90 -8.42 16.34
CA GLY A 335 -10.79 -8.77 15.25
C GLY A 335 -11.89 -9.76 15.69
N TYR A 336 -13.08 -9.59 15.13
CA TYR A 336 -14.26 -10.41 15.38
C TYR A 336 -14.84 -10.90 14.07
N PHE A 337 -15.22 -12.18 14.01
CA PHE A 337 -16.04 -12.65 12.91
C PHE A 337 -17.49 -12.27 13.17
N ILE A 338 -18.10 -11.51 12.28
CA ILE A 338 -19.52 -11.18 12.33
C ILE A 338 -20.22 -11.78 11.11
N PHE A 339 -21.25 -12.58 11.39
CA PHE A 339 -22.06 -13.21 10.37
C PHE A 339 -23.41 -12.53 10.31
N LYS A 340 -23.76 -11.97 9.14
CA LYS A 340 -25.07 -11.38 8.87
C LYS A 340 -25.81 -12.27 7.87
N LYS A 341 -26.93 -12.85 8.31
CA LYS A 341 -27.78 -13.70 7.47
C LYS A 341 -28.99 -12.89 7.02
N GLU A 342 -29.35 -12.98 5.74
CA GLU A 342 -30.65 -12.49 5.25
C GLU A 342 -31.66 -13.63 5.27
N MET A 343 -32.90 -13.34 5.64
CA MET A 343 -34.00 -14.28 5.43
C MET A 343 -34.38 -14.28 3.95
N GLU A 344 -34.24 -15.43 3.28
CA GLU A 344 -34.84 -15.63 1.96
C GLU A 344 -36.35 -15.43 2.06
N SER A 345 -36.91 -14.59 1.20
CA SER A 345 -38.36 -14.57 0.99
C SER A 345 -38.76 -15.94 0.46
N GLU A 346 -39.59 -16.68 1.21
CA GLU A 346 -40.21 -17.90 0.69
C GLU A 346 -41.02 -17.54 -0.58
N GLU A 347 -40.54 -17.95 -1.75
CA GLU A 347 -41.31 -17.93 -3.02
C GLU A 347 -42.36 -19.05 -3.05
#